data_AF-A0A9C8E5L0-F1
#
_entry.id   AF-A0A9C8E5L0-F1
#
_cell.length_a   1.000
_cell.length_b   1.000
_cell.length_c   1.000
_cell.angle_alpha   90.00
_cell.angle_beta   90.00
_cell.angle_gamma   90.00
#
_symmetry.space_group_name_H-M   'P 1'
#
loop_
_entity.id
_entity.type
_entity.pdbx_description
1 polymer ?
#
loop_
_entity_poly.entity_id
_entity_poly.type
_entity_poly.pdbx_seq_one_letter_code
_entity_poly.pdbx_strand_id
1 'polypeptide(L)'
;MGPMGISVAGRSLPLPATRKAQSLLAFLVTHRHRPHLRERLADLFWPNRPRDKALHSLSTALWHIRRILPPGDYILADAQTMQFNPQSDFWLDTAEFERRVARGKG
;
A
#
# COMPACT_ATOMS: atom_id res chain seq x y z
N MET A 1 13.41 19.15 -9.65
CA MET A 1 12.37 18.11 -9.41
C MET A 1 12.77 17.39 -8.13
N GLY A 2 11.98 17.55 -7.07
CA GLY A 2 12.35 17.15 -5.72
C GLY A 2 12.30 15.63 -5.50
N PRO A 3 12.97 15.11 -4.46
CA PRO A 3 12.95 13.69 -4.15
C PRO A 3 11.52 13.24 -3.77
N MET A 4 11.15 12.10 -4.35
CA MET A 4 9.94 11.32 -4.08
C MET A 4 9.58 11.28 -2.59
N GLY A 5 8.33 11.56 -2.25
CA GLY A 5 7.85 11.49 -0.87
C GLY A 5 6.40 11.05 -0.80
N ILE A 6 6.11 10.15 0.12
CA ILE A 6 4.76 10.07 0.69
C ILE A 6 4.65 11.25 1.64
N SER A 7 3.55 12.00 1.66
CA SER A 7 3.37 13.07 2.64
C SER A 7 2.05 12.95 3.38
N VAL A 8 2.10 13.10 4.70
CA VAL A 8 0.91 13.11 5.55
C VAL A 8 0.90 14.38 6.35
N ALA A 9 -0.17 15.17 6.25
CA ALA A 9 -0.27 16.49 6.88
C ALA A 9 0.98 17.38 6.61
N GLY A 10 1.51 17.35 5.39
CA GLY A 10 2.70 18.11 4.99
C GLY A 10 4.05 17.52 5.44
N ARG A 11 4.07 16.38 6.16
CA ARG A 11 5.29 15.70 6.59
C ARG A 11 5.66 14.57 5.63
N SER A 12 6.88 14.62 5.07
CA SER A 12 7.42 13.52 4.28
C SER A 12 7.61 12.26 5.13
N LEU A 13 7.08 11.14 4.64
CA LEU A 13 7.22 9.82 5.22
C LEU A 13 8.23 8.99 4.42
N PRO A 14 8.96 8.07 5.09
CA PRO A 14 9.80 7.10 4.39
C PRO A 14 8.93 6.15 3.55
N LEU A 15 9.50 5.59 2.49
CA LEU A 15 8.84 4.55 1.71
C LEU A 15 8.85 3.21 2.46
N PRO A 16 7.84 2.33 2.26
CA PRO A 16 7.88 0.98 2.78
C PRO A 16 9.15 0.24 2.33
N ALA A 17 9.69 -0.62 3.20
CA ALA A 17 10.97 -1.29 2.99
C ALA A 17 11.02 -2.19 1.73
N THR A 18 9.87 -2.68 1.24
CA THR A 18 9.80 -3.57 0.08
C THR A 18 9.02 -2.94 -1.08
N ARG A 19 9.42 -3.26 -2.32
CA ARG A 19 8.70 -2.83 -3.53
C ARG A 19 7.25 -3.31 -3.57
N LYS A 20 6.96 -4.49 -3.01
CA LYS A 20 5.58 -5.03 -2.91
C LYS A 20 4.75 -4.23 -1.91
N ALA A 21 5.31 -3.88 -0.74
CA ALA A 21 4.62 -3.02 0.23
C ALA A 21 4.40 -1.61 -0.33
N GLN A 22 5.37 -1.05 -1.06
CA GLN A 22 5.19 0.19 -1.82
C GLN A 22 3.99 0.04 -2.77
N SER A 23 4.01 -0.98 -3.64
CA SER A 23 2.97 -1.18 -4.68
C SER A 23 1.58 -1.36 -4.08
N LEU A 24 1.48 -2.11 -2.99
CA LEU A 24 0.25 -2.29 -2.23
C LEU A 24 -0.25 -0.96 -1.66
N LEU A 25 0.61 -0.15 -1.05
CA LEU A 25 0.22 1.13 -0.48
C LEU A 25 -0.38 2.05 -1.55
N ALA A 26 0.31 2.22 -2.68
CA ALA A 26 -0.24 3.09 -3.72
C ALA A 26 -1.52 2.54 -4.34
N PHE A 27 -1.63 1.22 -4.51
CA PHE A 27 -2.89 0.64 -4.97
C PHE A 27 -4.04 0.99 -4.02
N LEU A 28 -3.83 0.84 -2.70
CA LEU A 28 -4.84 1.17 -1.70
C LEU A 28 -5.19 2.66 -1.72
N VAL A 29 -4.21 3.55 -1.91
CA VAL A 29 -4.42 5.00 -1.98
C VAL A 29 -5.17 5.41 -3.25
N THR A 30 -4.74 4.92 -4.42
CA THR A 30 -5.39 5.18 -5.72
C THR A 30 -6.82 4.64 -5.75
N HIS A 31 -7.07 3.51 -5.09
CA HIS A 31 -8.39 2.87 -5.02
C HIS A 31 -9.06 3.03 -3.65
N ARG A 32 -8.81 4.14 -2.96
CA ARG A 32 -9.33 4.44 -1.60
C ARG A 32 -10.86 4.54 -1.51
N HIS A 33 -11.56 4.65 -2.63
CA HIS A 33 -13.02 4.83 -2.67
C HIS A 33 -13.82 3.55 -2.34
N ARG A 34 -13.17 2.39 -2.23
CA ARG A 34 -13.84 1.13 -1.88
C ARG A 34 -12.95 0.17 -1.09
N PRO A 35 -13.51 -0.69 -0.22
CA PRO A 35 -12.79 -1.81 0.36
C PRO A 35 -12.37 -2.85 -0.69
N HIS A 36 -11.22 -3.49 -0.47
CA HIS A 36 -10.68 -4.54 -1.34
C HIS A 36 -10.53 -5.85 -0.56
N LEU A 37 -10.93 -6.97 -1.16
CA LEU A 37 -10.74 -8.29 -0.56
C LEU A 37 -9.25 -8.60 -0.40
N ARG A 38 -8.86 -9.06 0.79
CA ARG A 38 -7.50 -9.49 1.09
C ARG A 38 -7.01 -10.56 0.14
N GLU A 39 -7.89 -11.50 -0.21
CA GLU A 39 -7.58 -12.58 -1.15
C GLU A 39 -7.27 -12.04 -2.54
N ARG A 40 -8.11 -11.13 -3.06
CA ARG A 40 -7.85 -10.50 -4.37
C ARG A 40 -6.57 -9.69 -4.38
N LEU A 41 -6.26 -8.97 -3.30
CA LEU A 41 -4.98 -8.26 -3.18
C LEU A 41 -3.81 -9.25 -3.12
N ALA A 42 -3.94 -10.34 -2.39
CA ALA A 42 -2.91 -11.37 -2.30
C ALA A 42 -2.62 -12.00 -3.67
N ASP A 43 -3.65 -12.34 -4.44
CA ASP A 43 -3.53 -12.90 -5.79
C ASP A 43 -2.95 -11.88 -6.78
N LEU A 44 -3.36 -10.62 -6.68
CA LEU A 44 -2.85 -9.54 -7.54
C LEU A 44 -1.36 -9.28 -7.33
N PHE A 45 -0.91 -9.23 -6.07
CA PHE A 45 0.46 -8.85 -5.74
C PHE A 45 1.42 -10.05 -5.64
N TRP A 46 0.93 -11.25 -5.38
CA TRP A 46 1.73 -12.48 -5.27
C TRP A 46 1.12 -13.65 -6.06
N PRO A 47 0.92 -13.53 -7.38
CA PRO A 47 0.20 -14.53 -8.19
C PRO A 47 0.86 -15.91 -8.22
N ASN A 48 2.18 -15.97 -7.99
CA ASN A 48 2.96 -17.22 -8.06
C ASN A 48 3.11 -17.91 -6.69
N ARG A 49 2.31 -17.54 -5.69
CA ARG A 49 2.36 -18.14 -4.35
C ARG A 49 1.06 -18.88 -4.03
N PRO A 50 1.11 -20.00 -3.29
CA PRO A 50 -0.09 -20.59 -2.70
C PRO A 50 -0.85 -19.55 -1.88
N ARG A 51 -2.18 -19.61 -1.89
CA ARG A 51 -3.09 -18.62 -1.27
C ARG A 51 -2.67 -18.24 0.16
N ASP A 52 -2.38 -19.22 1.01
CA ASP A 52 -2.00 -18.96 2.41
C ASP A 52 -0.66 -18.21 2.52
N LYS A 53 0.31 -18.53 1.65
CA LYS A 53 1.59 -17.82 1.60
C LYS A 53 1.43 -16.41 1.01
N ALA A 54 0.52 -16.23 0.07
CA ALA A 54 0.19 -14.92 -0.50
C ALA A 54 -0.48 -14.02 0.56
N LEU A 55 -1.47 -14.55 1.30
CA LEU A 55 -2.13 -13.85 2.41
C LEU A 55 -1.16 -13.53 3.55
N HIS A 56 -0.23 -14.44 3.89
CA HIS A 56 0.82 -14.14 4.84
C HIS A 56 1.72 -12.99 4.37
N SER A 57 2.13 -13.02 3.08
CA SER A 57 2.94 -11.96 2.47
C SER A 57 2.22 -10.61 2.46
N LEU A 58 0.90 -10.61 2.21
CA LEU A 58 0.03 -9.44 2.31
C LEU A 58 0.03 -8.86 3.73
N SER A 59 -0.13 -9.71 4.75
CA SER A 59 -0.09 -9.29 6.16
C SER A 59 1.26 -8.68 6.54
N THR A 60 2.38 -9.26 6.10
CA THR A 60 3.72 -8.70 6.31
C THR A 60 3.87 -7.34 5.60
N ALA A 61 3.42 -7.22 4.35
CA ALA A 61 3.46 -5.96 3.61
C ALA A 61 2.63 -4.86 4.31
N LEU A 62 1.42 -5.20 4.77
CA LEU A 62 0.58 -4.31 5.56
C LEU A 62 1.27 -3.85 6.85
N TRP A 63 1.95 -4.76 7.54
CA TRP A 63 2.71 -4.42 8.75
C TRP A 63 3.82 -3.40 8.45
N HIS A 64 4.59 -3.59 7.37
CA HIS A 64 5.61 -2.62 6.95
C HIS A 64 5.02 -1.26 6.59
N ILE A 65 3.85 -1.23 5.95
CA ILE A 65 3.14 0.01 5.64
C ILE A 65 2.73 0.73 6.93
N ARG A 66 2.10 0.02 7.87
CA ARG A 66 1.67 0.62 9.15
C ARG A 66 2.82 1.21 9.96
N ARG A 67 4.04 0.67 9.84
CA ARG A 67 5.22 1.17 10.54
C ARG A 67 5.76 2.51 10.03
N ILE A 68 5.48 2.88 8.78
CA ILE A 68 5.94 4.15 8.21
C ILE A 68 4.88 5.25 8.32
N LEU A 69 3.62 4.87 8.56
CA LEU A 69 2.53 5.80 8.73
C LEU A 69 2.56 6.35 10.16
N PRO A 70 2.25 7.64 10.37
CA PRO A 70 2.07 8.16 11.71
C PRO A 70 0.88 7.46 12.38
N PRO A 71 0.79 7.53 13.73
CA PRO A 71 -0.39 7.08 14.44
C PRO A 71 -1.67 7.68 13.85
N GLY A 72 -2.67 6.85 13.58
CA GLY A 72 -3.95 7.27 13.01
C GLY A 72 -4.61 6.21 12.14
N ASP A 73 -5.85 6.45 11.76
CA ASP A 73 -6.67 5.52 10.99
C ASP A 73 -6.41 5.69 9.49
N TYR A 74 -5.21 5.35 9.01
CA TYR A 74 -4.89 5.43 7.58
C TYR A 74 -5.27 4.17 6.79
N ILE A 75 -5.31 3.01 7.46
CA ILE A 75 -5.66 1.73 6.84
C ILE A 75 -6.78 1.08 7.64
N LEU A 76 -7.97 1.06 7.06
CA LEU A 76 -9.11 0.30 7.54
C LEU A 76 -8.93 -1.14 7.08
N ALA A 77 -8.78 -2.09 7.99
CA ALA A 77 -8.59 -3.49 7.63
C ALA A 77 -9.29 -4.40 8.64
N ASP A 78 -10.03 -5.38 8.12
CA ASP A 78 -10.66 -6.45 8.86
C ASP A 78 -10.14 -7.82 8.38
N ALA A 79 -10.82 -8.90 8.78
CA ALA A 79 -10.45 -10.27 8.43
C ALA A 79 -10.55 -10.58 6.92
N GLN A 80 -11.39 -9.87 6.19
CA GLN A 80 -11.73 -10.11 4.78
C GLN A 80 -11.32 -8.96 3.87
N THR A 81 -11.37 -7.71 4.35
CA THR A 81 -11.18 -6.51 3.53
C THR A 81 -10.08 -5.59 4.04
N MET A 82 -9.56 -4.77 3.13
CA MET A 82 -8.59 -3.72 3.40
C MET A 82 -8.89 -2.49 2.52
N GLN A 83 -8.75 -1.31 3.09
CA GLN A 83 -8.98 -0.04 2.42
C GLN A 83 -8.04 1.02 2.98
N PHE A 84 -7.57 1.93 2.13
CA PHE A 84 -6.98 3.17 2.60
C PHE A 84 -8.10 4.10 3.08
N ASN A 85 -8.03 4.62 4.31
CA ASN A 85 -9.11 5.40 4.89
C ASN A 85 -9.43 6.62 4.01
N PRO A 86 -10.63 6.68 3.39
CA PRO A 86 -11.01 7.77 2.50
C PRO A 86 -11.21 9.09 3.25
N GLN A 87 -11.31 9.10 4.58
CA GLN A 87 -11.40 10.31 5.39
C GLN A 87 -10.06 10.80 5.94
N SER A 88 -8.95 10.12 5.62
CA SER A 88 -7.63 10.55 6.09
C SER A 88 -7.00 11.62 5.19
N ASP A 89 -6.27 12.55 5.81
CA ASP A 89 -5.54 13.66 5.18
C ASP A 89 -4.20 13.22 4.56
N PHE A 90 -4.25 12.15 3.76
CA PHE A 90 -3.10 11.58 3.08
C PHE A 90 -2.95 12.15 1.67
N TRP A 91 -1.74 12.60 1.33
CA TRP A 91 -1.36 13.01 -0.02
C TRP A 91 -0.26 12.11 -0.59
N LEU A 92 -0.52 11.49 -1.74
CA LEU A 92 0.45 10.69 -2.48
C LEU A 92 0.73 11.35 -3.82
N ASP A 93 2.01 11.57 -4.13
CA ASP A 93 2.41 11.85 -5.50
C ASP A 93 2.31 10.56 -6.33
N THR A 94 1.18 10.40 -7.03
CA THR A 94 0.85 9.21 -7.83
C THR A 94 1.65 9.14 -9.13
N ALA A 95 2.04 10.28 -9.70
CA ALA A 95 2.66 10.37 -11.01
C ALA A 95 4.05 9.70 -11.06
N GLU A 96 4.81 9.78 -9.98
CA GLU A 96 6.14 9.16 -9.89
C GLU A 96 6.09 7.72 -9.33
N PHE A 97 5.05 7.40 -8.55
CA PHE A 97 4.83 6.06 -8.02
C PHE A 97 4.51 5.04 -9.12
N GLU A 98 3.62 5.41 -10.05
CA GLU A 98 3.24 4.57 -11.20
C GLU A 98 4.45 4.27 -12.11
N ARG A 99 5.36 5.23 -12.30
CA ARG A 99 6.61 5.07 -13.08
C ARG A 99 7.52 3.97 -12.54
N ARG A 100 7.49 3.67 -11.23
CA ARG A 100 8.37 2.65 -10.61
C ARG A 100 7.75 1.28 -10.47
N VAL A 101 6.44 1.18 -10.27
CA VAL A 101 5.74 -0.13 -10.33
C VAL A 101 5.80 -0.71 -11.73
N ALA A 102 5.67 0.14 -12.75
CA ALA A 102 5.83 -0.27 -14.15
C ALA A 102 7.23 -0.85 -14.46
N ARG A 103 8.27 -0.44 -13.72
CA ARG A 103 9.65 -0.95 -13.87
C ARG A 103 9.97 -2.16 -12.98
N GLY A 104 9.01 -2.65 -12.20
CA GLY A 104 9.18 -3.77 -11.26
C GLY A 104 8.69 -5.12 -11.79
N LYS A 105 8.73 -5.35 -13.11
CA LYS A 105 8.70 -6.70 -13.68
C LYS A 105 10.15 -7.19 -13.76
N GLY A 106 10.58 -7.87 -12.70
CA GLY A 106 11.87 -8.56 -12.58
C GLY A 106 11.78 -9.55 -11.45
#